data_AF-A0A5C6DDQ6-F1
#
_entry.id   AF-A0A5C6DDQ6-F1
#
_cell.length_a   1.000
_cell.length_b   1.000
_cell.length_c   1.000
_cell.angle_alpha   90.00
_cell.angle_beta   90.00
_cell.angle_gamma   90.00
#
_symmetry.space_group_name_H-M   'P 1'
#
loop_
_entity.id
_entity.type
_entity.pdbx_description
1 polymer ?
#
loop_
_entity_poly.entity_id
_entity_poly.type
_entity_poly.pdbx_seq_one_letter_code
_entity_poly.pdbx_strand_id
1 'polypeptide(L)'
;MINAAKADGQLDQKEQGNILKHLSNPTPENLQFIREEFQRPLDARAFALSVPVGMEQQVYTISLIAIDLDTGQEAKYLMELAENLRLPAGVREQIHQRLGVPSIY
;
A
#
# COMPACT_ATOMS: atom_id res chain seq x y z
N MET A 1 2.14 0.70 7.12
CA MET A 1 3.13 -0.32 6.69
C MET A 1 2.45 -1.60 6.24
N ILE A 2 1.59 -2.23 7.04
CA ILE A 2 0.93 -3.50 6.68
C ILE A 2 0.08 -3.38 5.39
N ASN A 3 -0.65 -2.28 5.20
CA ASN A 3 -1.44 -2.07 3.97
C ASN A 3 -0.61 -1.78 2.71
N ALA A 4 0.63 -1.30 2.86
CA ALA A 4 1.54 -1.11 1.73
C ALA A 4 2.20 -2.45 1.35
N ALA A 5 2.63 -3.24 2.35
CA ALA A 5 3.15 -4.59 2.14
C ALA A 5 2.12 -5.59 1.60
N LYS A 6 0.83 -5.36 1.88
CA LYS A 6 -0.24 -6.19 1.30
C LYS A 6 -0.48 -5.92 -0.17
N ALA A 7 -0.23 -4.71 -0.64
CA ALA A 7 -0.67 -4.27 -1.97
C ALA A 7 0.06 -4.97 -3.13
N ASP A 8 1.21 -5.58 -2.85
CA ASP A 8 1.94 -6.58 -3.67
C ASP A 8 1.08 -7.83 -3.98
N GLY A 9 -0.04 -8.02 -3.29
CA GLY A 9 -0.96 -9.13 -3.52
C GLY A 9 -0.40 -10.50 -3.11
N GLN A 10 0.88 -10.59 -2.77
CA GLN A 10 1.51 -11.76 -2.19
C GLN A 10 2.38 -11.36 -1.01
N LEU A 11 1.72 -11.16 0.13
CA LEU A 11 2.44 -11.24 1.39
C LEU A 11 2.90 -12.70 1.60
N ASP A 12 4.03 -13.06 1.00
CA ASP A 12 4.55 -14.43 1.01
C ASP A 12 5.05 -14.79 2.43
N GLN A 13 5.33 -16.07 2.68
CA GLN A 13 5.79 -16.50 4.02
C GLN A 13 7.12 -15.86 4.44
N LYS A 14 7.95 -15.46 3.47
CA LYS A 14 9.27 -14.84 3.68
C LYS A 14 9.13 -13.37 4.09
N GLU A 15 8.20 -12.65 3.50
CA GLU A 15 7.86 -11.27 3.85
C GLU A 15 7.13 -11.18 5.19
N GLN A 16 6.19 -12.10 5.44
CA GLN A 16 5.61 -12.30 6.77
C GLN A 16 6.71 -12.49 7.82
N GLY A 17 7.69 -13.34 7.51
CA GLY A 17 8.85 -13.58 8.36
C GLY A 17 9.72 -12.34 8.58
N ASN A 18 9.91 -11.49 7.57
CA ASN A 18 10.68 -10.26 7.68
C ASN A 18 9.98 -9.18 8.52
N ILE A 19 8.66 -9.05 8.41
CA ILE A 19 7.85 -8.16 9.26
C ILE A 19 7.90 -8.64 10.72
N LEU A 20 7.81 -9.95 10.95
CA LEU A 20 7.92 -10.53 12.29
C LEU A 20 9.31 -10.35 12.92
N LYS A 21 10.38 -10.38 12.13
CA LYS A 21 11.76 -10.14 12.59
C LYS A 21 12.03 -8.69 12.98
N HIS A 22 11.27 -7.74 12.43
CA HIS A 22 11.37 -6.32 12.78
C HIS A 22 10.54 -5.95 14.03
N LEU A 23 9.75 -6.88 14.59
CA LEU A 23 9.07 -6.69 15.86
C LEU A 23 10.02 -7.02 17.01
N SER A 24 10.53 -5.98 17.66
CA SER A 24 11.21 -6.11 18.95
C SER A 24 10.18 -6.50 20.02
N ASN A 25 10.28 -7.71 20.58
CA ASN A 25 9.38 -8.26 21.62
C ASN A 25 7.89 -8.41 21.20
N PRO A 26 7.55 -9.36 20.31
CA PRO A 26 6.15 -9.61 19.94
C PRO A 26 5.37 -10.26 21.10
N THR A 27 4.27 -9.62 21.52
CA THR A 27 3.27 -10.24 22.42
C THR A 27 2.30 -11.10 21.60
N PRO A 28 1.63 -12.09 22.23
CA PRO A 28 0.62 -12.91 21.55
C PRO A 28 -0.51 -12.09 20.89
N GLU A 29 -0.94 -11.00 21.54
CA GLU A 29 -1.96 -10.09 20.99
C GLU A 29 -1.47 -9.34 19.75
N ASN A 30 -0.22 -8.87 19.75
CA ASN A 30 0.36 -8.19 18.58
C ASN A 30 0.52 -9.14 17.39
N LEU A 31 0.89 -10.40 17.65
CA LEU A 31 0.98 -11.43 16.61
C LEU A 31 -0.38 -11.84 16.05
N GLN A 32 -1.41 -11.81 16.89
CA GLN A 32 -2.80 -12.07 16.50
C GLN A 32 -3.32 -10.93 15.63
N PHE A 33 -3.14 -9.68 16.07
CA PHE A 33 -3.50 -8.47 15.32
C PHE A 33 -2.83 -8.43 13.96
N ILE A 34 -1.53 -8.76 13.87
CA ILE A 34 -0.80 -8.78 12.60
C ILE A 34 -1.28 -9.92 11.70
N ARG A 35 -1.60 -11.11 12.23
CA ARG A 35 -2.18 -12.21 11.44
C ARG A 35 -3.57 -11.86 10.91
N GLU A 36 -4.41 -11.22 11.71
CA GLU A 36 -5.73 -10.73 11.29
C GLU A 36 -5.59 -9.62 10.24
N GLU A 37 -4.68 -8.67 10.47
CA GLU A 37 -4.27 -7.66 9.52
C GLU A 37 -3.47 -8.22 8.33
N PHE A 38 -3.14 -9.51 8.27
CA PHE A 38 -2.66 -10.21 7.07
C PHE A 38 -3.79 -10.88 6.29
N GLN A 39 -4.82 -11.35 7.00
CA GLN A 39 -6.00 -11.99 6.42
C GLN A 39 -7.08 -11.01 5.94
N ARG A 40 -7.04 -9.74 6.36
CA ARG A 40 -7.97 -8.72 5.83
C ARG A 40 -7.76 -8.47 4.33
N PRO A 41 -8.81 -8.33 3.51
CA PRO A 41 -8.66 -7.86 2.13
C PRO A 41 -7.96 -6.50 2.09
N LEU A 42 -7.18 -6.22 1.05
CA LEU A 42 -6.75 -4.85 0.77
C LEU A 42 -7.98 -3.98 0.57
N ASP A 43 -8.16 -3.01 1.46
CA ASP A 43 -9.22 -2.04 1.35
C ASP A 43 -8.60 -0.65 1.09
N ALA A 44 -8.28 -0.41 -0.18
CA ALA A 44 -7.75 0.88 -0.64
C ALA A 44 -8.69 2.04 -0.30
N ARG A 45 -10.00 1.78 -0.22
CA ARG A 45 -11.03 2.75 0.13
C ARG A 45 -10.99 3.11 1.61
N ALA A 46 -10.99 2.12 2.50
CA ALA A 46 -10.86 2.36 3.94
C ALA A 46 -9.54 3.08 4.27
N PHE A 47 -8.46 2.71 3.58
CA PHE A 47 -7.18 3.39 3.75
C PHE A 47 -7.25 4.86 3.27
N ALA A 48 -7.77 5.13 2.07
CA ALA A 48 -7.93 6.49 1.57
C ALA A 48 -8.78 7.38 2.47
N LEU A 49 -9.84 6.84 3.07
CA LEU A 49 -10.70 7.57 4.02
C LEU A 49 -9.99 7.94 5.33
N SER A 50 -8.93 7.21 5.70
CA SER A 50 -8.11 7.51 6.87
C SER A 50 -7.04 8.60 6.61
N VAL A 51 -6.83 8.98 5.34
CA VAL A 51 -5.81 9.95 4.96
C VAL A 51 -6.29 11.37 5.31
N PRO A 52 -5.48 12.16 6.05
CA PRO A 52 -5.80 13.56 6.30
C PRO A 52 -5.88 14.38 5.01
N VAL A 53 -6.81 15.35 4.99
CA VAL A 53 -6.97 16.27 3.85
C VAL A 53 -5.66 17.01 3.57
N GLY A 54 -5.24 17.01 2.30
CA GLY A 54 -3.99 17.62 1.84
C GLY A 54 -2.77 16.67 1.84
N MET A 55 -2.91 15.44 2.36
CA MET A 55 -1.84 14.43 2.33
C MET A 55 -2.00 13.40 1.21
N GLU A 56 -3.02 13.53 0.36
CA GLU A 56 -3.40 12.53 -0.65
C GLU A 56 -2.24 12.23 -1.60
N GLN A 57 -1.61 13.28 -2.13
CA GLN A 57 -0.48 13.13 -3.06
C GLN A 57 0.71 12.45 -2.39
N GLN A 58 1.00 12.81 -1.14
CA GLN A 58 2.11 12.25 -0.38
C GLN A 58 1.88 10.79 -0.05
N VAL A 59 0.67 10.43 0.38
CA VAL A 59 0.30 9.04 0.67
C VAL A 59 0.35 8.19 -0.59
N TYR A 60 -0.18 8.67 -1.71
CA TYR A 60 -0.08 7.96 -2.99
C TYR A 60 1.39 7.75 -3.42
N THR A 61 2.23 8.77 -3.27
CA THR A 61 3.66 8.69 -3.59
C THR A 61 4.36 7.65 -2.71
N ILE A 62 4.09 7.65 -1.40
CA ILE A 62 4.67 6.68 -0.47
C ILE A 62 4.19 5.26 -0.80
N SER A 63 2.90 5.08 -1.11
CA SER A 63 2.36 3.80 -1.55
C SER A 63 3.04 3.32 -2.83
N LEU A 64 3.26 4.20 -3.82
CA LEU A 64 3.94 3.86 -5.07
C LEU A 64 5.40 3.47 -4.87
N ILE A 65 6.10 4.04 -3.88
CA ILE A 65 7.48 3.68 -3.54
C ILE A 65 7.54 2.36 -2.75
N ALA A 66 6.55 2.12 -1.90
CA ALA A 66 6.52 0.96 -1.01
C ALA A 66 6.06 -0.33 -1.69
N ILE A 67 5.53 -0.23 -2.91
CA ILE A 67 4.99 -1.33 -3.70
C ILE A 67 5.88 -1.50 -4.93
N ASP A 68 6.34 -2.71 -5.21
CA ASP A 68 6.89 -3.02 -6.53
C ASP A 68 5.72 -3.09 -7.51
N LEU A 69 5.81 -2.44 -8.67
CA LEU A 69 4.70 -2.35 -9.62
C LEU A 69 4.95 -3.30 -10.80
N ASP A 70 4.90 -4.59 -10.54
CA ASP A 70 5.21 -5.65 -11.50
C ASP A 70 4.03 -6.61 -11.74
N THR A 71 3.02 -6.59 -10.87
CA THR A 71 1.78 -7.36 -11.01
C THR A 71 0.55 -6.49 -11.26
N GLY A 72 -0.45 -7.09 -11.91
CA GLY A 72 -1.74 -6.46 -12.16
C GLY A 72 -2.55 -6.18 -10.88
N GLN A 73 -2.21 -6.83 -9.75
CA GLN A 73 -2.90 -6.60 -8.48
C GLN A 73 -2.48 -5.28 -7.84
N GLU A 74 -1.19 -4.94 -7.90
CA GLU A 74 -0.64 -3.68 -7.39
C GLU A 74 -1.14 -2.50 -8.22
N ALA A 75 -1.14 -2.66 -9.55
CA ALA A 75 -1.69 -1.65 -10.45
C ALA A 75 -3.16 -1.37 -10.12
N LYS A 76 -3.95 -2.42 -9.84
CA LYS A 76 -5.35 -2.28 -9.43
C LYS A 76 -5.48 -1.58 -8.08
N TYR A 77 -4.66 -1.94 -7.08
CA TYR A 77 -4.66 -1.27 -5.78
C TYR A 77 -4.32 0.21 -5.90
N LEU A 78 -3.27 0.57 -6.64
CA LEU A 78 -2.86 1.96 -6.82
C LEU A 78 -3.92 2.77 -7.58
N MET A 79 -4.57 2.16 -8.58
CA MET A 79 -5.70 2.76 -9.27
C MET A 79 -6.86 3.07 -8.32
N GLU A 80 -7.28 2.07 -7.53
CA GLU A 80 -8.34 2.24 -6.53
C GLU A 80 -7.95 3.26 -5.45
N LEU A 81 -6.69 3.26 -5.00
CA LEU A 81 -6.20 4.24 -4.03
C LEU A 81 -6.25 5.66 -4.59
N ALA A 82 -5.77 5.87 -5.82
CA ALA A 82 -5.76 7.19 -6.45
C ALA A 82 -7.18 7.73 -6.70
N GLU A 83 -8.12 6.84 -7.07
CA GLU A 83 -9.54 7.17 -7.21
C GLU A 83 -10.17 7.58 -5.87
N ASN A 84 -9.95 6.80 -4.81
CA ASN A 84 -10.53 7.11 -3.50
C ASN A 84 -9.90 8.37 -2.86
N LEU A 85 -8.62 8.64 -3.16
CA LEU A 85 -7.94 9.89 -2.81
C LEU A 85 -8.32 11.08 -3.70
N ARG A 86 -9.16 10.85 -4.72
CA ARG A 86 -9.60 11.87 -5.69
C ARG A 86 -8.46 12.63 -6.35
N LEU A 87 -7.32 11.97 -6.57
CA LEU A 87 -6.18 12.59 -7.25
C LEU A 87 -6.49 12.78 -8.74
N PRO A 88 -6.27 13.97 -9.32
CA PRO A 88 -6.43 14.18 -10.76
C PRO A 88 -5.44 13.33 -11.57
N ALA A 89 -5.83 12.87 -12.76
CA ALA A 89 -4.99 12.02 -13.62
C ALA A 89 -3.61 12.65 -13.89
N GLY A 90 -3.55 13.95 -14.23
CA GLY A 90 -2.27 14.64 -14.46
C GLY A 90 -1.36 14.70 -13.24
N VAL A 91 -1.90 14.70 -12.02
CA VAL A 91 -1.09 14.62 -10.79
C VAL A 91 -0.50 13.22 -10.61
N ARG A 92 -1.29 12.18 -10.92
CA ARG A 92 -0.82 10.79 -10.89
C ARG A 92 0.31 10.58 -11.88
N GLU A 93 0.13 11.00 -13.13
CA GLU A 93 1.16 10.91 -14.17
C GLU A 93 2.46 11.60 -13.77
N GLN A 94 2.38 12.82 -13.21
CA GLN A 94 3.57 13.54 -12.75
C GLN A 94 4.32 12.79 -11.65
N ILE A 95 3.62 12.12 -10.73
CA ILE A 95 4.25 11.32 -9.67
C ILE A 95 4.96 10.11 -10.27
N HIS A 96 4.30 9.40 -11.20
CA HIS A 96 4.88 8.25 -11.90
C HIS A 96 6.13 8.65 -12.70
N GLN A 97 6.05 9.73 -13.48
CA GLN A 97 7.19 10.28 -14.23
C GLN A 97 8.36 10.66 -13.31
N ARG A 98 8.06 11.34 -12.18
CA ARG A 98 9.09 11.77 -11.23
C ARG A 98 9.81 10.60 -10.57
N LEU A 99 9.11 9.49 -10.35
CA LEU A 99 9.66 8.28 -9.74
C LEU A 99 10.22 7.29 -10.77
N GLY A 100 10.07 7.55 -12.07
CA GLY A 100 10.50 6.64 -13.13
C GLY A 100 9.69 5.35 -13.20
N VAL A 101 8.48 5.35 -12.61
CA VAL A 101 7.58 4.20 -12.57
C VAL A 101 6.61 4.29 -13.74
N PRO A 102 6.34 3.21 -14.49
CA PRO A 102 5.39 3.22 -15.61
C PRO A 102 4.02 3.77 -15.19
N SER A 103 3.41 4.60 -16.03
CA SER A 103 2.01 4.99 -15.82
C SER A 103 1.12 3.78 -16.02
N ILE A 104 0.17 3.60 -15.12
CA ILE A 104 -0.91 2.59 -15.19
C ILE A 104 -2.24 3.21 -15.68
N TYR A 105 -2.17 4.45 -16.18
CA TYR A 105 -3.26 5.25 -16.74
C TYR A 105 -2.96 5.63 -18.19
#